data_AF-G0PHG5-F1
#
_entry.id   AF-G0PHG5-F1
#
_cell.length_a   1.000
_cell.length_b   1.000
_cell.length_c   1.000
_cell.angle_alpha   90.00
_cell.angle_beta   90.00
_cell.angle_gamma   90.00
#
_symmetry.space_group_name_H-M   'P 1'
#
loop_
_entity.id
_entity.type
_entity.pdbx_description
1 polymer ?
#
loop_
_entity_poly.entity_id
_entity_poly.type
_entity_poly.pdbx_seq_one_letter_code
_entity_poly.pdbx_strand_id
1 'polypeptide(L)'
;MVLFGNESSSKVDKNLDDCFILVSSDKKEFPISQQAIKHSKTLAQMISTLNISTNSDEKRIPVENVQGEHLDLIVQWCEHHKEEPVLEDEKSIDQDFKIPDWDRTFLEVDNETLFHFICAANYLDIELLMIMACKTVALMAKGRTPEEMRVIFGVNVDEEEQLMMQTNAAPQVEIVEAEREE
;
A
#
# COMPACT_ATOMS: atom_id res chain seq x y z
N MET A 1 11.67 56.28 19.18
CA MET A 1 12.44 56.04 17.94
C MET A 1 12.53 54.53 17.79
N VAL A 2 11.81 54.01 16.82
CA VAL A 2 11.70 52.58 16.54
C VAL A 2 12.91 52.17 15.72
N LEU A 3 13.62 51.10 16.11
CA LEU A 3 14.53 50.37 15.22
C LEU A 3 14.18 48.88 15.31
N PHE A 4 13.35 48.45 14.36
CA PHE A 4 13.20 47.07 13.91
C PHE A 4 14.39 46.69 13.02
N GLY A 5 14.73 45.41 12.97
CA GLY A 5 15.77 44.85 12.09
C GLY A 5 16.45 43.67 12.77
N ASN A 6 15.73 42.59 13.08
CA ASN A 6 15.27 41.51 12.20
C ASN A 6 16.31 40.39 12.04
N GLU A 7 15.78 39.19 12.20
CA GLU A 7 16.33 37.84 12.27
C GLU A 7 17.49 37.52 11.31
N SER A 8 18.50 36.84 11.87
CA SER A 8 19.29 35.83 11.16
C SER A 8 19.11 34.49 11.87
N SER A 9 17.94 33.88 11.70
CA SER A 9 17.75 32.46 11.99
C SER A 9 18.48 31.68 10.88
N SER A 10 19.73 31.34 11.14
CA SER A 10 20.52 30.51 10.25
C SER A 10 20.17 29.03 10.46
N LYS A 11 19.88 28.36 9.34
CA LYS A 11 19.88 26.91 9.07
C LYS A 11 18.52 26.19 9.08
N VAL A 12 17.71 26.47 8.07
CA VAL A 12 16.90 25.44 7.40
C VAL A 12 17.05 25.61 5.88
N ASP A 13 18.26 25.36 5.38
CA ASP A 13 18.49 25.06 3.96
C ASP A 13 18.79 23.55 3.89
N LYS A 14 17.74 22.72 3.87
CA LYS A 14 17.87 21.30 3.55
C LYS A 14 17.56 21.12 2.07
N ASN A 15 18.61 21.22 1.26
CA ASN A 15 18.82 20.53 -0.02
C ASN A 15 17.55 20.21 -0.83
N LEU A 16 17.03 21.20 -1.56
CA LEU A 16 15.90 21.06 -2.49
C LEU A 16 16.34 20.58 -3.89
N ASP A 17 17.64 20.34 -4.09
CA ASP A 17 18.23 20.19 -5.42
C ASP A 17 18.13 18.74 -5.97
N ASP A 18 17.85 17.74 -5.14
CA ASP A 18 17.77 16.32 -5.54
C ASP A 18 16.37 15.70 -5.39
N CYS A 19 15.36 16.34 -6.01
CA CYS A 19 13.98 15.85 -6.03
C CYS A 19 13.45 15.61 -7.45
N PHE A 20 12.71 14.52 -7.62
CA PHE A 20 11.90 14.22 -8.81
C PHE A 20 10.44 14.66 -8.58
N ILE A 21 9.65 14.71 -9.65
CA ILE A 21 8.22 15.02 -9.59
C ILE A 21 7.44 13.83 -10.17
N LEU A 22 6.65 13.15 -9.35
CA LEU A 22 5.74 12.12 -9.83
C LEU A 22 4.45 12.76 -10.31
N VAL A 23 3.96 12.36 -11.48
CA VAL A 23 2.72 12.87 -12.07
C VAL A 23 1.68 11.76 -12.12
N SER A 24 0.66 11.89 -11.28
CA SER A 24 -0.47 10.95 -11.19
C SER A 24 -1.35 10.89 -12.45
N SER A 25 -2.25 9.92 -12.49
CA SER A 25 -3.22 9.73 -13.58
C SER A 25 -4.16 10.93 -13.76
N ASP A 26 -4.56 11.59 -12.66
CA ASP A 26 -5.36 12.81 -12.63
C ASP A 26 -4.53 14.10 -12.73
N LYS A 27 -3.28 13.98 -13.19
CA LYS A 27 -2.36 15.09 -13.51
C LYS A 27 -1.94 15.94 -12.31
N LYS A 28 -2.07 15.43 -11.08
CA LYS A 28 -1.48 16.04 -9.89
C LYS A 28 0.01 15.69 -9.79
N GLU A 29 0.80 16.66 -9.34
CA GLU A 29 2.25 16.57 -9.21
C GLU A 29 2.65 16.37 -7.74
N PHE A 30 3.55 15.42 -7.47
CA PHE A 30 4.04 15.09 -6.14
C PHE A 30 5.58 15.09 -6.11
N PRO A 31 6.21 15.99 -5.35
CA PRO A 31 7.66 16.00 -5.22
C PRO A 31 8.12 14.81 -4.36
N ILE A 32 9.17 14.13 -4.80
CA ILE A 32 9.79 13.01 -4.08
C ILE A 32 11.32 13.14 -4.13
N SER A 33 11.99 12.94 -3.01
CA SER A 33 13.43 12.99 -2.90
C SER A 33 14.08 11.78 -3.58
N GLN A 34 15.27 11.95 -4.13
CA GLN A 34 16.04 10.86 -4.72
C GLN A 34 16.29 9.71 -3.72
N GLN A 35 16.40 10.01 -2.43
CA GLN A 35 16.57 9.01 -1.38
C GLN A 35 15.32 8.16 -1.17
N ALA A 36 14.12 8.71 -1.37
CA ALA A 36 12.86 8.00 -1.22
C ALA A 36 12.60 7.05 -2.42
N ILE A 37 13.08 7.40 -3.61
CA ILE A 37 12.93 6.59 -4.85
C ILE A 37 13.42 5.15 -4.67
N LYS A 38 14.49 4.93 -3.89
CA LYS A 38 15.11 3.61 -3.72
C LYS A 38 14.14 2.53 -3.20
N HIS A 39 13.07 2.94 -2.53
CA HIS A 39 12.03 2.03 -2.03
C HIS A 39 11.11 1.48 -3.13
N SER A 40 11.05 2.14 -4.29
CA SER A 40 10.30 1.69 -5.45
C SER A 40 11.25 1.16 -6.52
N LYS A 41 11.21 -0.15 -6.76
CA LYS A 41 12.00 -0.80 -7.82
C LYS A 41 11.60 -0.25 -9.20
N THR A 42 10.30 -0.06 -9.44
CA THR A 42 9.77 0.50 -10.69
C THR A 42 10.29 1.92 -10.95
N LEU A 43 10.19 2.84 -9.98
CA LEU A 43 10.66 4.22 -10.15
C LEU A 43 12.17 4.28 -10.36
N ALA A 44 12.95 3.51 -9.58
CA ALA A 44 14.39 3.43 -9.73
C ALA A 44 14.80 2.93 -11.13
N GLN A 45 14.12 1.90 -11.65
CA GLN A 45 14.35 1.39 -13.01
C GLN A 45 13.98 2.41 -14.09
N MET A 46 12.85 3.12 -13.94
CA MET A 46 12.43 4.16 -14.89
C MET A 46 13.46 5.29 -14.98
N ILE A 47 13.90 5.81 -13.82
CA ILE A 47 14.91 6.88 -13.75
C ILE A 47 16.23 6.43 -14.39
N SER A 48 16.69 5.22 -14.06
CA SER A 48 17.93 4.65 -14.59
C SER A 48 17.86 4.43 -16.11
N THR A 49 16.77 3.83 -16.60
CA THR A 49 16.61 3.48 -18.03
C THR A 49 16.51 4.72 -18.91
N LEU A 50 15.79 5.74 -18.45
CA LEU A 50 15.57 6.98 -19.18
C LEU A 50 16.66 8.03 -18.91
N ASN A 51 17.65 7.72 -18.05
CA ASN A 51 18.70 8.65 -17.60
C ASN A 51 18.15 9.99 -17.09
N ILE A 52 17.05 9.94 -16.34
CA ILE A 52 16.41 11.15 -15.80
C ILE A 52 17.30 11.69 -14.67
N SER A 53 17.68 12.97 -14.78
CA SER A 53 18.48 13.65 -13.76
C SER A 53 17.62 14.67 -13.00
N THR A 54 17.93 14.86 -11.72
CA THR A 54 17.31 15.89 -10.87
C THR A 54 17.59 17.31 -11.38
N ASN A 55 18.68 17.49 -12.15
CA ASN A 55 19.13 18.77 -12.70
C ASN A 55 18.58 19.09 -14.10
N SER A 56 17.70 18.25 -14.67
CA SER A 56 17.08 18.51 -15.98
C SER A 56 15.61 18.92 -15.84
N ASP A 57 15.09 19.61 -16.85
CA ASP A 57 13.67 19.94 -16.97
C ASP A 57 12.77 18.68 -17.11
N GLU A 58 13.38 17.51 -17.32
CA GLU A 58 12.75 16.21 -17.52
C GLU A 58 12.59 15.39 -16.23
N LYS A 59 12.73 16.00 -15.04
CA LYS A 59 12.56 15.30 -13.75
C LYS A 59 11.13 14.83 -13.41
N ARG A 60 10.19 14.96 -14.35
CA ARG A 60 8.79 14.53 -14.22
C ARG A 60 8.63 13.08 -14.64
N ILE A 61 8.15 12.25 -13.74
CA ILE A 61 7.95 10.81 -13.96
C ILE A 61 6.44 10.53 -13.97
N PRO A 62 5.87 10.12 -15.11
CA PRO A 62 4.44 9.82 -15.19
C PRO A 62 4.11 8.48 -14.50
N VAL A 63 3.12 8.51 -13.62
CA VAL A 63 2.56 7.37 -12.88
C VAL A 63 1.08 7.25 -13.27
N GLU A 64 0.83 6.81 -14.51
CA GLU A 64 -0.49 6.91 -15.15
C GLU A 64 -1.55 5.96 -14.57
N ASN A 65 -1.14 4.94 -13.81
CA ASN A 65 -2.06 3.95 -13.26
C ASN A 65 -2.47 4.22 -11.81
N VAL A 66 -1.99 5.33 -11.21
CA VAL A 66 -2.26 5.66 -9.81
C VAL A 66 -2.90 7.05 -9.74
N GLN A 67 -4.07 7.13 -9.10
CA GLN A 67 -4.73 8.41 -8.82
C GLN A 67 -3.95 9.19 -7.77
N GLY A 68 -4.02 10.52 -7.83
CA GLY A 68 -3.19 11.39 -7.00
C GLY A 68 -3.38 11.20 -5.49
N GLU A 69 -4.58 10.87 -5.01
CA GLU A 69 -4.79 10.63 -3.57
C GLU A 69 -4.00 9.44 -3.04
N HIS A 70 -3.94 8.35 -3.82
CA HIS A 70 -3.18 7.16 -3.47
C HIS A 70 -1.68 7.37 -3.69
N LEU A 71 -1.31 8.11 -4.75
CA LEU A 71 0.09 8.44 -5.01
C LEU A 71 0.68 9.34 -3.91
N ASP A 72 -0.11 10.27 -3.37
CA ASP A 72 0.29 11.11 -2.24
C ASP A 72 0.67 10.26 -1.02
N LEU A 73 -0.15 9.27 -0.67
CA LEU A 73 0.14 8.34 0.41
C LEU A 73 1.44 7.55 0.15
N ILE A 74 1.64 7.06 -1.07
CA ILE A 74 2.89 6.37 -1.42
C ILE A 74 4.10 7.28 -1.22
N VAL A 75 4.03 8.52 -1.70
CA VAL A 75 5.12 9.50 -1.56
C VAL A 75 5.39 9.80 -0.10
N GLN A 76 4.35 10.04 0.71
CA GLN A 76 4.47 10.27 2.15
C GLN A 76 5.18 9.10 2.85
N TRP A 77 4.80 7.87 2.51
CA TRP A 77 5.42 6.67 3.08
C TRP A 77 6.89 6.54 2.70
N CYS A 78 7.22 6.69 1.40
CA CYS A 78 8.60 6.62 0.90
C CYS A 78 9.48 7.72 1.50
N GLU A 79 8.96 8.93 1.69
CA GLU A 79 9.66 10.04 2.32
C GLU A 79 9.92 9.81 3.82
N HIS A 80 8.96 9.20 4.52
CA HIS A 80 9.15 8.84 5.93
C HIS A 80 10.31 7.84 6.09
N HIS A 81 10.38 6.84 5.21
CA HIS A 81 11.34 5.74 5.30
C HIS A 81 12.64 5.97 4.52
N LYS A 82 12.86 7.14 3.91
CA LYS A 82 13.98 7.37 2.98
C LYS A 82 15.38 7.13 3.54
N GLU A 83 15.56 7.22 4.86
CA GLU A 83 16.84 6.96 5.52
C GLU A 83 17.04 5.48 5.88
N GLU A 84 15.98 4.67 5.80
CA GLU A 84 16.00 3.25 6.13
C GLU A 84 16.56 2.39 4.99
N PRO A 85 17.15 1.21 5.29
CA PRO A 85 17.58 0.29 4.26
C PRO A 85 16.38 -0.24 3.46
N VAL A 86 16.58 -0.45 2.15
CA VAL A 86 15.59 -1.13 1.32
C VAL A 86 15.66 -2.62 1.63
N LEU A 87 14.50 -3.24 1.86
CA LEU A 87 14.41 -4.69 1.97
C LEU A 87 14.40 -5.26 0.56
N GLU A 88 15.39 -6.10 0.26
CA GLU A 88 15.57 -6.64 -1.09
C GLU A 88 14.66 -7.83 -1.38
N ASP A 89 14.28 -8.59 -0.34
CA ASP A 89 13.47 -9.81 -0.42
C ASP A 89 12.51 -9.98 0.78
N GLU A 90 11.33 -10.57 0.57
CA GLU A 90 10.38 -11.03 1.61
C GLU A 90 11.04 -11.92 2.66
N LYS A 91 12.05 -12.72 2.27
CA LYS A 91 12.78 -13.62 3.16
C LYS A 91 13.66 -12.88 4.19
N SER A 92 13.94 -11.60 3.94
CA SER A 92 14.66 -10.73 4.87
C SER A 92 13.82 -10.37 6.09
N ILE A 93 12.52 -10.62 6.02
CA ILE A 93 11.56 -10.27 7.05
C ILE A 93 11.30 -11.49 7.92
N ASP A 94 11.65 -11.37 9.19
CA ASP A 94 11.36 -12.40 10.18
C ASP A 94 9.87 -12.75 10.21
N GLN A 95 9.54 -14.02 10.46
CA GLN A 95 8.15 -14.45 10.65
C GLN A 95 7.43 -13.62 11.72
N ASP A 96 8.18 -13.15 12.73
CA ASP A 96 7.74 -12.28 13.82
C ASP A 96 7.77 -10.79 13.48
N PHE A 97 7.97 -10.40 12.22
CA PHE A 97 7.98 -8.99 11.83
C PHE A 97 6.71 -8.28 12.28
N LYS A 98 6.91 -7.23 13.06
CA LYS A 98 5.87 -6.36 13.58
C LYS A 98 5.87 -5.07 12.78
N ILE A 99 4.69 -4.71 12.30
CA ILE A 99 4.46 -3.39 11.69
C ILE A 99 4.78 -2.33 12.77
N PRO A 100 5.69 -1.38 12.49
CA PRO A 100 5.98 -0.27 13.40
C PRO A 100 4.73 0.56 13.72
N ASP A 101 4.74 1.26 14.85
CA ASP A 101 3.55 1.98 15.33
C ASP A 101 3.14 3.13 14.39
N TRP A 102 4.12 3.78 13.76
CA TRP A 102 3.85 4.81 12.76
C TRP A 102 3.13 4.20 11.54
N ASP A 103 3.67 3.11 10.97
CA ASP A 103 3.06 2.42 9.82
C ASP A 103 1.68 1.85 10.15
N ARG A 104 1.49 1.35 11.36
CA ARG A 104 0.18 0.87 11.81
C ARG A 104 -0.86 1.99 11.75
N THR A 105 -0.50 3.18 12.22
CA THR A 105 -1.38 4.35 12.21
C THR A 105 -1.56 4.87 10.79
N PHE A 106 -0.49 4.85 9.99
CA PHE A 106 -0.51 5.28 8.60
C PHE A 106 -1.42 4.41 7.71
N LEU A 107 -1.44 3.10 7.96
CA LEU A 107 -2.30 2.14 7.25
C LEU A 107 -3.73 2.07 7.81
N GLU A 108 -4.06 2.86 8.84
CA GLU A 108 -5.41 2.94 9.42
C GLU A 108 -6.32 3.86 8.59
N VAL A 109 -6.53 3.45 7.33
CA VAL A 109 -7.42 4.10 6.36
C VAL A 109 -8.67 3.23 6.11
N ASP A 110 -9.66 3.76 5.39
CA ASP A 110 -10.81 2.97 4.99
C ASP A 110 -10.43 1.87 3.98
N ASN A 111 -11.31 0.87 3.81
CA ASN A 111 -11.01 -0.30 2.97
C ASN A 111 -10.78 0.03 1.49
N GLU A 112 -11.47 1.05 0.96
CA GLU A 112 -11.34 1.46 -0.44
C GLU A 112 -9.97 2.10 -0.68
N THR A 113 -9.59 3.04 0.19
CA THR A 113 -8.26 3.64 0.19
C THR A 113 -7.18 2.57 0.39
N LEU A 114 -7.34 1.65 1.34
CA LEU A 114 -6.37 0.57 1.57
C LEU A 114 -6.21 -0.33 0.35
N PHE A 115 -7.30 -0.68 -0.33
CA PHE A 115 -7.26 -1.49 -1.55
C PHE A 115 -6.48 -0.80 -2.67
N HIS A 116 -6.82 0.45 -2.97
CA HIS A 116 -6.12 1.20 -4.01
C HIS A 116 -4.66 1.50 -3.65
N PHE A 117 -4.37 1.70 -2.37
CA PHE A 117 -3.03 1.84 -1.86
C PHE A 117 -2.20 0.56 -2.04
N ILE A 118 -2.76 -0.62 -1.76
CA ILE A 118 -2.13 -1.92 -2.05
C ILE A 118 -1.86 -2.06 -3.56
N CYS A 119 -2.83 -1.73 -4.42
CA CYS A 119 -2.63 -1.77 -5.87
C CYS A 119 -1.50 -0.84 -6.32
N ALA A 120 -1.41 0.36 -5.76
CA ALA A 120 -0.35 1.33 -6.07
C ALA A 120 1.03 0.83 -5.60
N ALA A 121 1.12 0.29 -4.39
CA ALA A 121 2.36 -0.29 -3.86
C ALA A 121 2.84 -1.48 -4.70
N ASN A 122 1.91 -2.32 -5.18
CA ASN A 122 2.21 -3.40 -6.12
C ASN A 122 2.73 -2.86 -7.46
N TYR A 123 2.04 -1.88 -8.02
CA TYR A 123 2.40 -1.29 -9.32
C TYR A 123 3.79 -0.63 -9.29
N LEU A 124 4.11 0.06 -8.19
CA LEU A 124 5.40 0.71 -7.98
C LEU A 124 6.47 -0.22 -7.44
N ASP A 125 6.15 -1.49 -7.19
CA ASP A 125 7.05 -2.52 -6.67
C ASP A 125 7.78 -2.03 -5.40
N ILE A 126 6.98 -1.74 -4.36
CA ILE A 126 7.42 -1.33 -3.02
C ILE A 126 7.18 -2.48 -2.04
N GLU A 127 8.21 -3.30 -1.85
CA GLU A 127 8.11 -4.61 -1.19
C GLU A 127 7.74 -4.54 0.31
N LEU A 128 8.45 -3.72 1.10
CA LEU A 128 8.15 -3.56 2.53
C LEU A 128 6.70 -3.08 2.75
N LEU A 129 6.25 -2.14 1.91
CA LEU A 129 4.91 -1.61 1.99
C LEU A 129 3.84 -2.65 1.65
N MET A 130 4.09 -3.47 0.62
CA MET A 130 3.24 -4.61 0.29
C MET A 130 3.10 -5.59 1.46
N ILE A 131 4.22 -5.92 2.12
CA ILE A 131 4.23 -6.87 3.23
C ILE A 131 3.46 -6.33 4.44
N MET A 132 3.63 -5.04 4.76
CA MET A 132 2.87 -4.39 5.84
C MET A 132 1.37 -4.33 5.54
N ALA A 133 1.00 -4.04 4.30
CA ALA A 133 -0.40 -4.02 3.90
C ALA A 133 -1.02 -5.43 3.94
N CYS A 134 -0.33 -6.46 3.44
CA CYS A 134 -0.74 -7.87 3.57
C CYS A 134 -0.91 -8.30 5.03
N LYS A 135 0.03 -7.93 5.92
CA LYS A 135 -0.10 -8.20 7.36
C LYS A 135 -1.29 -7.46 7.98
N THR A 136 -1.55 -6.23 7.57
CA THR A 136 -2.72 -5.45 8.03
C THR A 136 -4.02 -6.15 7.65
N VAL A 137 -4.17 -6.56 6.38
CA VAL A 137 -5.33 -7.32 5.92
C VAL A 137 -5.47 -8.65 6.66
N ALA A 138 -4.37 -9.37 6.90
CA ALA A 138 -4.39 -10.62 7.68
C ALA A 138 -4.85 -10.40 9.14
N LEU A 139 -4.47 -9.27 9.76
CA LEU A 139 -4.95 -8.89 11.09
C LEU A 139 -6.44 -8.54 11.08
N MET A 140 -6.94 -7.89 10.02
CA MET A 140 -8.37 -7.62 9.85
C MET A 140 -9.18 -8.91 9.70
N ALA A 141 -8.62 -9.91 9.01
CA ALA A 141 -9.23 -11.22 8.82
C ALA A 141 -9.29 -12.07 10.10
N LYS A 142 -8.39 -11.80 11.05
CA LYS A 142 -8.25 -12.62 12.26
C LYS A 142 -9.53 -12.56 13.11
N GLY A 143 -10.15 -13.72 13.29
CA GLY A 143 -11.35 -13.86 14.12
C GLY A 143 -12.66 -13.48 13.43
N ARG A 144 -12.64 -13.17 12.13
CA ARG A 144 -13.84 -12.93 11.32
C ARG A 144 -14.26 -14.18 10.57
N THR A 145 -15.56 -14.33 10.31
CA THR A 145 -16.07 -15.43 9.48
C THR A 145 -15.88 -15.11 7.98
N PRO A 146 -15.89 -16.13 7.10
CA PRO A 146 -15.86 -15.90 5.66
C PRO A 146 -16.97 -14.95 5.17
N GLU A 147 -18.15 -15.00 5.76
CA GLU A 147 -19.30 -14.14 5.42
C GLU A 147 -19.05 -12.69 5.81
N GLU A 148 -18.51 -12.44 7.00
CA GLU A 148 -18.12 -11.09 7.44
C GLU A 148 -17.03 -10.52 6.53
N MET A 149 -16.07 -11.35 6.13
CA MET A 149 -15.02 -10.96 5.19
C MET A 149 -15.59 -10.59 3.82
N ARG A 150 -16.58 -11.32 3.30
CA ARG A 150 -17.25 -10.97 2.04
C ARG A 150 -17.85 -9.58 2.08
N VAL A 151 -18.50 -9.21 3.20
CA VAL A 151 -19.08 -7.87 3.37
C VAL A 151 -18.00 -6.79 3.40
N ILE A 152 -16.91 -7.03 4.15
CA ILE A 152 -15.81 -6.07 4.30
C ILE A 152 -15.09 -5.79 2.99
N PHE A 153 -14.87 -6.84 2.18
CA PHE A 153 -14.15 -6.77 0.91
C PHE A 153 -15.06 -6.64 -0.31
N GLY A 154 -16.39 -6.52 -0.12
CA GLY A 154 -17.36 -6.38 -1.21
C GLY A 154 -17.40 -7.56 -2.18
N VAL A 155 -17.09 -8.77 -1.71
CA VAL A 155 -17.04 -9.98 -2.55
C VAL A 155 -18.45 -10.52 -2.75
N ASN A 156 -18.92 -10.51 -4.00
CA ASN A 156 -20.19 -11.11 -4.38
C ASN A 156 -20.09 -12.64 -4.41
N VAL A 157 -21.13 -13.31 -3.95
CA VAL A 157 -21.26 -14.78 -4.06
C VAL A 157 -21.91 -15.09 -5.40
N ASP A 158 -21.21 -15.81 -6.27
CA ASP A 158 -21.80 -16.27 -7.52
C ASP A 158 -22.80 -17.42 -7.29
N GLU A 159 -23.62 -17.72 -8.30
CA GLU A 159 -24.69 -18.72 -8.20
C GLU A 159 -24.15 -20.13 -7.90
N GLU A 160 -22.96 -20.47 -8.42
CA GLU A 160 -22.32 -21.76 -8.19
C GLU A 160 -21.90 -21.92 -6.72
N GLU A 161 -21.29 -20.89 -6.14
CA GLU A 161 -20.88 -20.90 -4.74
C GLU A 161 -22.09 -20.87 -3.79
N GLN A 162 -23.18 -20.17 -4.16
CA GLN A 162 -24.45 -20.24 -3.42
C GLN A 162 -25.02 -21.67 -3.41
N LEU A 163 -24.96 -22.38 -4.54
CA LEU A 163 -25.42 -23.76 -4.64
C LEU A 163 -24.59 -24.69 -3.74
N MET A 164 -23.26 -24.51 -3.71
CA MET A 164 -22.36 -25.29 -2.86
C MET A 164 -22.56 -25.04 -1.36
N MET A 165 -22.92 -23.82 -0.97
CA MET A 165 -23.31 -23.52 0.41
C MET A 165 -24.62 -24.21 0.81
N GLN A 166 -25.60 -24.24 -0.10
CA GLN A 166 -26.90 -24.88 0.14
C GLN A 166 -26.79 -26.41 0.26
N THR A 167 -25.95 -27.05 -0.55
CA THR A 167 -25.75 -28.51 -0.50
C THR A 167 -25.02 -28.96 0.76
N ASN A 168 -24.10 -28.16 1.29
CA ASN A 168 -23.40 -28.46 2.55
C ASN A 168 -24.23 -28.13 3.82
N ALA A 169 -25.20 -27.21 3.72
CA ALA A 169 -26.11 -26.85 4.82
C ALA A 169 -27.37 -27.74 4.88
N ALA A 170 -27.68 -28.49 3.82
CA ALA A 170 -28.74 -29.47 3.85
C ALA A 170 -28.38 -30.57 4.87
N PRO A 171 -29.26 -30.92 5.82
CA PRO A 171 -29.01 -32.06 6.68
C PRO A 171 -28.72 -33.27 5.79
N GLN A 172 -27.58 -33.92 6.00
CA GLN A 172 -27.41 -35.27 5.50
C GLN A 172 -28.62 -36.03 6.04
N VAL A 173 -29.54 -36.41 5.16
CA VAL A 173 -30.73 -37.17 5.53
C VAL A 173 -30.18 -38.38 6.25
N GLU A 174 -30.33 -38.41 7.58
CA GLU A 174 -30.13 -39.61 8.37
C GLU A 174 -30.92 -40.68 7.63
N ILE A 175 -30.20 -41.67 7.10
CA ILE A 175 -30.80 -42.92 6.71
C ILE A 175 -31.21 -43.54 8.04
N VAL A 176 -32.33 -43.06 8.58
CA VAL A 176 -32.98 -43.65 9.73
C VAL A 176 -33.36 -45.05 9.29
N GLU A 177 -32.74 -46.01 9.97
CA GLU A 177 -32.97 -47.43 9.84
C GLU A 177 -34.48 -47.71 9.83
N ALA A 178 -35.04 -48.02 8.66
CA ALA A 178 -36.37 -48.64 8.57
C ALA A 178 -36.18 -50.14 8.76
N GLU A 179 -36.17 -50.52 10.04
CA GLU A 179 -36.84 -51.68 10.63
C GLU A 179 -36.80 -53.02 9.87
N ARG A 180 -35.97 -53.89 10.44
CA ARG A 180 -36.19 -55.32 10.64
C ARG A 180 -37.65 -55.65 10.99
N GLU A 181 -38.33 -56.42 10.14
CA GLU A 181 -39.48 -57.35 10.36
C GLU A 181 -40.07 -57.61 8.96
N GLU A 182 -40.07 -58.79 8.33
CA GLU A 182 -40.09 -60.21 8.74
C GLU A 182 -39.14 -61.08 7.86
#